data_AF-A0A811LL09-F1
#
_entry.id   AF-A0A811LL09-F1
#
_cell.length_a   1.000
_cell.length_b   1.000
_cell.length_c   1.000
_cell.angle_alpha   90.00
_cell.angle_beta   90.00
_cell.angle_gamma   90.00
#
_symmetry.space_group_name_H-M   'P 1'
#
loop_
_entity.id
_entity.type
_entity.pdbx_description
1 polymer ?
#
loop_
_entity_poly.entity_id
_entity_poly.type
_entity_poly.pdbx_seq_one_letter_code
_entity_poly.pdbx_strand_id
1 'polypeptide(L)'
;MPKQDFAFFDYMGPLVAAVIFAVCLLVVSFLLLNFCFVLKNDELTVFERFGSKHNVRLGPHSLSSIKRRKQRRPTEDENCPIVANVKTSIPKVHVDAASTS
;
A
#
# COMPACT_ATOMS: atom_id res chain seq x y z
N MET A 1 30.63 0.41 -49.07
CA MET A 1 29.98 -0.40 -48.03
C MET A 1 28.50 -0.51 -48.37
N PRO A 2 27.93 -1.71 -48.48
CA PRO A 2 26.49 -1.88 -48.68
C PRO A 2 25.74 -1.24 -47.49
N LYS A 3 24.65 -0.52 -47.77
CA LYS A 3 23.80 0.06 -46.73
C LYS A 3 23.01 -1.09 -46.10
N GLN A 4 23.06 -1.18 -44.78
CA GLN A 4 22.28 -2.17 -44.04
C GLN A 4 20.81 -1.73 -44.05
N ASP A 5 19.93 -2.57 -44.61
CA ASP A 5 18.48 -2.39 -44.53
C ASP A 5 18.02 -2.87 -43.15
N PHE A 6 17.52 -1.93 -42.35
CA PHE A 6 16.97 -2.21 -41.03
C PHE A 6 15.46 -2.37 -41.12
N ALA A 7 14.95 -3.46 -40.57
CA ALA A 7 13.53 -3.64 -40.39
C ALA A 7 13.05 -2.80 -39.22
N PHE A 8 11.76 -2.45 -39.20
CA PHE A 8 11.16 -1.67 -38.10
C PHE A 8 11.41 -2.31 -36.72
N PHE A 9 11.49 -3.64 -36.67
CA PHE A 9 11.75 -4.40 -35.45
C PHE A 9 13.16 -4.17 -34.88
N ASP A 10 14.15 -3.89 -35.72
CA ASP A 10 15.53 -3.63 -35.28
C ASP A 10 15.62 -2.34 -34.44
N TYR A 11 14.68 -1.40 -34.65
CA TYR A 11 14.56 -0.17 -33.87
C TYR A 11 13.79 -0.33 -32.56
N MET A 12 13.11 -1.47 -32.34
CA MET A 12 12.35 -1.73 -31.10
C MET A 12 13.26 -2.14 -29.93
N GLY A 13 14.50 -2.55 -30.20
CA GLY A 13 15.45 -3.00 -29.16
C GLY A 13 15.59 -2.01 -27.99
N PRO A 14 15.90 -0.72 -28.25
CA PRO A 14 15.97 0.30 -27.20
C PRO A 14 14.65 0.50 -26.46
N LEU A 15 13.51 0.42 -27.15
CA LEU A 15 12.20 0.59 -26.54
C LEU A 15 11.89 -0.55 -25.56
N VAL A 16 12.11 -1.80 -25.99
CA VAL A 16 11.93 -2.98 -25.15
C VAL A 16 12.88 -2.96 -23.95
N ALA A 17 14.15 -2.58 -24.16
CA ALA A 17 15.12 -2.45 -23.08
C ALA A 17 14.69 -1.39 -22.04
N ALA A 18 14.17 -0.24 -22.48
CA ALA A 18 13.66 0.80 -21.60
C ALA A 18 12.45 0.32 -20.78
N VAL A 19 11.52 -0.42 -21.41
CA VAL A 19 10.37 -1.01 -20.72
C VAL A 19 10.81 -2.02 -19.66
N ILE A 20 11.73 -2.93 -20.00
CA ILE A 20 12.27 -3.91 -19.05
C ILE A 20 12.94 -3.19 -17.87
N PHE A 21 13.75 -2.18 -18.15
CA PHE A 21 14.41 -1.40 -17.10
C PHE A 21 13.40 -0.71 -16.18
N ALA A 22 12.35 -0.09 -16.73
CA ALA A 22 11.29 0.54 -15.95
C ALA A 22 10.54 -0.49 -15.09
N VAL A 23 10.24 -1.68 -15.62
CA VAL A 23 9.62 -2.77 -14.86
C VAL A 23 10.54 -3.24 -13.73
N CYS A 24 11.84 -3.41 -13.98
CA CYS A 24 12.81 -3.75 -12.95
C CYS A 24 12.86 -2.69 -11.85
N LEU A 25 12.92 -1.40 -12.18
CA LEU A 25 12.86 -0.31 -11.20
C LEU A 25 11.57 -0.34 -10.40
N LEU A 26 10.43 -0.63 -11.05
CA LEU A 26 9.14 -0.73 -10.38
C LEU A 26 9.11 -1.91 -9.41
N VAL A 27 9.63 -3.08 -9.79
CA VAL A 27 9.72 -4.26 -8.93
C VAL A 27 10.67 -4.01 -7.76
N VAL A 28 11.85 -3.43 -8.01
CA VAL A 28 12.84 -3.09 -6.97
C VAL A 28 12.25 -2.05 -6.01
N SER A 29 11.65 -0.99 -6.52
CA SER A 29 11.03 0.06 -5.69
C SER A 29 9.84 -0.50 -4.89
N PHE A 30 8.92 -1.20 -5.56
CA PHE A 30 7.71 -1.70 -4.92
C PHE A 30 7.98 -2.86 -3.95
N LEU A 31 8.92 -3.76 -4.23
CA LEU A 31 9.20 -4.91 -3.37
C LEU A 31 10.32 -4.62 -2.36
N LEU A 32 11.46 -4.04 -2.77
CA LEU A 32 12.57 -3.86 -1.83
C LEU A 32 12.32 -2.70 -0.87
N LEU A 33 11.86 -1.55 -1.36
CA LEU A 33 11.65 -0.40 -0.47
C LEU A 33 10.43 -0.62 0.44
N ASN A 34 9.34 -1.13 -0.12
CA ASN A 34 8.08 -1.31 0.61
C ASN A 34 8.06 -2.57 1.49
N PHE A 35 8.78 -3.63 1.12
CA PHE A 35 8.72 -4.92 1.81
C PHE A 35 9.97 -5.24 2.62
N CYS A 36 11.17 -4.92 2.12
CA CYS A 36 12.43 -5.21 2.83
C CYS A 36 12.90 -4.05 3.72
N PHE A 37 12.72 -2.81 3.30
CA PHE A 37 13.24 -1.64 4.02
C PHE A 37 12.27 -1.05 5.06
N VAL A 38 10.98 -1.43 5.04
CA VAL A 38 10.05 -1.03 6.10
C VAL A 38 10.43 -1.76 7.39
N LEU A 39 10.98 -1.02 8.34
CA LEU A 39 11.32 -1.55 9.64
C LEU A 39 10.02 -1.80 10.43
N LYS A 40 10.00 -2.81 11.30
CA LYS A 40 8.78 -3.15 12.08
C LYS A 40 8.27 -2.01 12.98
N ASN A 41 9.11 -1.01 13.21
CA ASN A 41 8.83 0.15 14.04
C ASN A 41 8.44 1.38 13.22
N ASP A 42 8.57 1.35 11.90
CA ASP A 42 8.21 2.47 11.04
C ASP A 42 6.69 2.64 10.95
N GLU A 43 6.30 3.83 10.50
CA GLU A 43 4.91 4.15 10.23
C GLU A 43 4.35 3.30 9.09
N LEU A 44 3.02 3.07 9.11
CA LEU A 44 2.38 2.32 8.03
C LEU A 44 2.56 3.05 6.70
N THR A 45 3.08 2.33 5.72
CA THR A 45 3.21 2.88 4.37
C THR A 45 1.84 3.12 3.75
N VAL A 46 1.80 4.03 2.77
CA VAL A 46 0.57 4.29 1.98
C VAL A 46 0.03 3.00 1.36
N PHE A 47 0.92 2.07 1.00
CA PHE A 47 0.56 0.77 0.47
C PHE A 47 -0.06 -0.15 1.52
N GLU A 48 0.46 -0.20 2.75
CA GLU A 48 -0.19 -0.97 3.82
C GLU A 48 -1.56 -0.41 4.18
N ARG A 49 -1.72 0.92 4.16
CA ARG A 49 -3.03 1.58 4.35
C ARG A 49 -4.00 1.25 3.21
N PHE A 50 -3.54 1.27 1.96
CA PHE A 50 -4.33 0.91 0.79
C PHE A 50 -4.72 -0.58 0.81
N GLY A 51 -3.74 -1.46 1.06
CA GLY A 51 -3.94 -2.90 1.18
C GLY A 51 -4.92 -3.25 2.30
N SER A 52 -4.85 -2.57 3.45
CA SER A 52 -5.82 -2.76 4.53
C SER A 52 -7.25 -2.40 4.15
N LYS A 53 -7.49 -1.46 3.23
CA LYS A 53 -8.83 -1.17 2.71
C LYS A 53 -9.34 -2.29 1.80
N HIS A 54 -8.44 -2.91 1.05
CA HIS A 54 -8.74 -4.01 0.13
C HIS A 54 -8.54 -5.41 0.74
N ASN A 55 -8.28 -5.52 2.06
CA ASN A 55 -7.92 -6.76 2.75
C ASN A 55 -6.71 -7.51 2.15
N VAL A 56 -5.80 -6.80 1.48
CA VAL A 56 -4.57 -7.35 0.89
C VAL A 56 -3.38 -6.94 1.74
N ARG A 57 -2.48 -7.89 2.01
CA ARG A 57 -1.24 -7.62 2.74
C ARG A 57 -0.18 -7.09 1.77
N LEU A 58 -0.06 -5.76 1.69
CA LEU A 58 0.90 -5.07 0.81
C LEU A 58 2.23 -4.68 1.51
N GLY A 59 2.51 -5.26 2.67
CA GLY A 59 3.73 -4.99 3.43
C GLY A 59 4.05 -6.10 4.43
N PRO A 60 5.11 -5.91 5.24
CA PRO A 60 5.54 -6.88 6.23
C PRO A 60 4.56 -6.97 7.42
N HIS A 61 3.78 -5.93 7.70
CA HIS A 61 2.82 -5.96 8.80
C HIS A 61 1.56 -6.75 8.45
N SER A 62 1.08 -7.53 9.42
CA SER A 62 -0.18 -8.26 9.28
C SER A 62 -1.38 -7.31 9.35
N LEU A 63 -2.46 -7.65 8.66
CA LEU A 63 -3.72 -6.89 8.67
C LEU A 63 -4.27 -6.70 10.10
N SER A 64 -4.04 -7.66 10.99
CA SER A 64 -4.42 -7.57 12.40
C SER A 64 -3.61 -6.51 13.16
N SER A 65 -2.30 -6.42 12.91
CA SER A 65 -1.45 -5.35 13.47
C SER A 65 -1.79 -3.98 12.90
N ILE A 66 -2.14 -3.91 11.60
CA ILE A 66 -2.56 -2.67 10.93
C ILE A 66 -3.87 -2.14 11.54
N LYS A 67 -4.87 -3.01 11.72
CA LYS A 67 -6.16 -2.66 12.34
C LYS A 67 -5.98 -2.17 13.78
N ARG A 68 -5.10 -2.80 14.56
CA ARG A 68 -4.77 -2.35 15.93
C ARG A 68 -4.09 -0.98 15.94
N ARG A 69 -3.15 -0.73 15.02
CA ARG A 69 -2.47 0.58 14.90
C ARG A 69 -3.43 1.68 14.44
N LYS A 70 -4.33 1.38 13.49
CA LYS A 70 -5.38 2.31 13.04
C LYS A 70 -6.34 2.69 14.17
N GLN A 71 -6.73 1.73 15.01
CA GLN A 71 -7.60 2.01 16.17
C GLN A 71 -6.92 2.93 17.21
N ARG A 72 -5.58 2.90 17.31
CA ARG A 72 -4.81 3.76 18.22
C ARG A 72 -4.57 5.18 17.69
N ARG A 73 -4.80 5.44 16.40
CA ARG A 73 -4.76 6.78 15.79
C ARG A 73 -6.11 7.09 15.12
N PRO A 74 -7.14 7.49 15.88
CA PRO A 74 -8.48 7.70 15.32
C PRO A 74 -8.63 8.99 14.51
N THR A 75 -7.66 9.90 14.55
CA THR A 75 -7.88 11.31 14.22
C THR A 75 -6.77 11.80 13.30
N GLU A 76 -7.06 12.00 12.02
CA GLU A 76 -6.41 12.95 11.07
C GLU A 76 -6.76 12.65 9.60
N ASP A 77 -7.14 11.42 9.25
CA ASP A 77 -7.33 11.00 7.84
C ASP A 77 -8.71 11.34 7.22
N GLU A 78 -9.68 11.90 7.96
CA GLU A 78 -11.05 12.13 7.45
C GLU A 78 -11.19 13.31 6.46
N ASN A 79 -10.16 14.12 6.24
CA ASN A 79 -10.26 15.28 5.35
C ASN A 79 -9.78 15.05 3.90
N CYS A 80 -9.63 13.79 3.47
CA CYS A 80 -9.45 13.45 2.06
C CYS A 80 -10.84 13.18 1.42
N PRO A 81 -11.32 13.98 0.45
CA PRO A 81 -12.72 13.97 -0.01
C PRO A 81 -13.17 12.75 -0.83
N ILE A 82 -12.49 11.59 -0.74
CA ILE A 82 -12.85 10.37 -1.51
C ILE A 82 -13.08 9.15 -0.61
N VAL A 83 -13.66 9.28 0.59
CA VAL A 83 -14.23 8.11 1.29
C VAL A 83 -15.39 8.49 2.24
N ALA A 84 -16.30 9.36 1.82
CA ALA A 84 -17.52 9.64 2.59
C ALA A 84 -18.64 8.63 2.27
N ASN A 85 -18.40 7.32 2.40
CA ASN A 85 -19.53 6.37 2.46
C ASN A 85 -19.15 4.96 2.98
N VAL A 86 -18.75 4.82 4.24
CA VAL A 86 -18.96 3.55 4.96
C VAL A 86 -19.46 3.83 6.37
N LYS A 87 -20.80 3.92 6.41
CA LYS A 87 -21.73 3.76 7.52
C LYS A 87 -21.16 3.19 8.82
N THR A 88 -21.35 3.99 9.87
CA THR A 88 -21.25 3.74 11.29
C THR A 88 -21.89 2.42 11.75
N SER A 89 -21.18 1.64 12.55
CA SER A 89 -21.78 0.67 13.48
C SER A 89 -20.99 0.62 14.80
N ILE A 90 -21.31 1.61 15.64
CA ILE A 90 -21.39 1.65 17.12
C ILE A 90 -20.65 0.56 17.93
N PRO A 91 -19.77 0.91 18.88
CA PRO A 91 -19.26 -0.01 19.90
C PRO A 91 -20.32 -0.27 21.00
N LYS A 92 -20.59 -1.54 21.31
CA LYS A 92 -21.29 -1.92 22.56
C LYS A 92 -20.29 -1.88 23.72
N VAL A 93 -20.26 -0.77 24.45
CA VAL A 93 -19.65 -0.70 25.79
C VAL A 93 -20.70 -1.21 26.77
N HIS A 94 -20.41 -2.33 27.44
CA HIS A 94 -21.19 -2.76 28.61
C HIS A 94 -20.74 -1.89 29.78
N VAL A 95 -21.65 -1.09 30.32
CA VAL A 95 -21.44 -0.27 31.51
C VAL A 95 -21.83 -1.13 32.70
N ASP A 96 -20.86 -1.48 33.54
CA ASP A 96 -21.11 -2.11 34.83
C ASP A 96 -21.84 -1.11 35.73
N ALA A 97 -23.12 -1.35 35.94
CA ALA A 97 -23.93 -0.65 36.93
C ALA A 97 -24.04 -1.52 38.17
N ALA A 98 -23.29 -1.17 39.22
CA ALA A 98 -23.72 -1.37 40.61
C ALA A 98 -22.78 -0.59 41.55
N SER A 99 -23.23 0.59 41.97
CA SER A 99 -22.77 1.25 43.18
C SER A 99 -23.86 1.10 44.24
N THR A 100 -23.43 1.13 45.51
CA THR A 100 -24.23 1.32 46.74
C THR A 100 -25.07 0.09 47.15
N SER A 101 -24.92 -0.50 48.34
CA SER A 101 -24.73 0.07 49.68
C SER A 101 -24.12 -0.97 50.63
#